data_AF-A0A7W9W5D7-F1
#
_entry.id   AF-A0A7W9W5D7-F1
#
_cell.length_a   1.000
_cell.length_b   1.000
_cell.length_c   1.000
_cell.angle_alpha   90.00
_cell.angle_beta   90.00
_cell.angle_gamma   90.00
#
_symmetry.space_group_name_H-M   'P 1'
#
loop_
_entity.id
_entity.type
_entity.pdbx_description
1 polymer ?
#
loop_
_entity_poly.entity_id
_entity_poly.type
_entity_poly.pdbx_seq_one_letter_code
_entity_poly.pdbx_strand_id
1 'polypeptide(L)'
;MAEKHGGLTILDNLAYACFLCNSNKGSDLASLSLTGELARFFNPRTDIWSQHFRIVGELIVPTTAIGEATERIFQFNTPERCEERWGLQVLNRFPTG
;
A
#
# COMPACT_ATOMS: atom_id res chain seq x y z
N MET A 1 21.19 27.61 -8.48
CA MET A 1 21.28 27.77 -7.01
C MET A 1 19.86 27.99 -6.50
N ALA A 2 19.27 26.98 -5.88
CA ALA A 2 17.96 27.06 -5.23
C ALA A 2 17.87 25.92 -4.21
N GLU A 3 18.48 26.16 -3.05
CA GLU A 3 18.37 25.33 -1.85
C GLU A 3 17.06 25.68 -1.13
N LYS A 4 16.01 24.84 -1.25
CA LYS A 4 14.77 24.80 -0.43
C LYS A 4 14.07 23.46 -0.73
N HIS A 5 13.68 22.55 0.15
CA HIS A 5 13.40 22.57 1.59
C HIS A 5 13.74 21.18 2.17
N GLY A 6 14.32 21.15 3.36
CA GLY A 6 14.35 19.98 4.24
C GLY A 6 12.96 19.67 4.80
N GLY A 7 12.07 19.15 3.93
CA GLY A 7 10.90 18.43 4.40
C GLY A 7 11.36 17.03 4.77
N LEU A 8 11.20 16.63 6.04
CA LEU A 8 11.28 15.22 6.38
C LEU A 8 10.38 14.47 5.40
N THR A 9 10.95 13.53 4.68
CA THR A 9 10.25 12.59 3.81
C THR A 9 9.42 11.67 4.71
N ILE A 10 8.36 12.21 5.31
CA ILE A 10 7.38 11.41 6.03
C ILE A 10 6.73 10.58 4.94
N LEU A 11 7.05 9.29 4.95
CA LEU A 11 6.64 8.23 4.02
C LEU A 11 5.11 8.01 3.95
N ASP A 12 4.31 9.00 4.35
CA ASP A 12 2.86 8.89 4.51
C ASP A 12 2.10 8.98 3.17
N ASN A 13 2.81 9.18 2.05
CA ASN A 13 2.19 9.28 0.74
C ASN A 13 2.95 8.55 -0.35
N LEU A 14 3.73 7.52 0.02
CA LEU A 14 4.30 6.58 -0.94
C LEU A 14 3.21 5.58 -1.39
N ALA A 15 2.08 6.12 -1.87
CA ALA A 15 1.23 5.40 -2.79
C ALA A 15 2.13 5.07 -3.98
N TYR A 16 2.63 3.83 -4.00
CA TYR A 16 3.16 3.12 -5.16
C TYR A 16 2.04 2.98 -6.21
N ALA A 17 1.54 4.12 -6.68
CA ALA A 17 0.54 4.31 -7.70
C ALA A 17 1.08 3.96 -9.10
N CYS A 18 2.06 3.06 -9.18
CA CYS A 18 2.60 2.56 -10.44
C CYS A 18 2.00 1.19 -10.73
N PHE A 19 0.72 1.19 -11.12
CA PHE A 19 0.21 0.43 -12.28
C PHE A 19 -1.30 0.66 -12.48
N LEU A 20 -2.10 0.66 -11.41
CA LEU A 20 -3.57 0.65 -11.50
C LEU A 20 -4.24 2.03 -11.48
N CYS A 21 -3.55 3.09 -11.04
CA CYS A 21 -4.08 4.45 -11.07
C CYS A 21 -4.39 4.93 -12.50
N ASN A 22 -3.79 4.32 -13.52
CA ASN A 22 -4.05 4.68 -14.91
C ASN A 22 -5.14 3.84 -15.59
N SER A 23 -5.59 2.72 -14.99
CA SER A 23 -6.39 1.74 -15.73
C SER A 23 -7.85 1.59 -15.32
N ASN A 24 -8.33 2.15 -14.19
CA ASN A 24 -9.73 1.95 -13.78
C ASN A 24 -10.47 3.24 -13.47
N LYS A 25 -10.68 4.04 -14.53
CA LYS A 25 -11.76 5.01 -14.57
C LYS A 25 -13.07 4.24 -14.81
N GLY A 26 -13.67 3.71 -13.74
CA GLY A 26 -15.05 3.23 -13.77
C GLY A 26 -15.27 1.82 -13.24
N SER A 27 -16.32 1.71 -12.43
CA SER A 27 -17.00 0.52 -11.90
C SER A 27 -16.39 -0.25 -10.74
N ASP A 28 -17.04 -0.05 -9.58
CA ASP A 28 -17.58 -1.09 -8.68
C ASP A 28 -16.66 -2.24 -8.30
N LEU A 29 -15.43 -1.92 -7.92
CA LEU A 29 -14.52 -2.88 -7.35
C LEU A 29 -14.70 -2.95 -5.82
N ALA A 30 -15.85 -3.49 -5.40
CA ALA A 30 -16.06 -3.97 -4.05
C ALA A 30 -15.84 -5.49 -4.06
N SER A 31 -14.88 -5.98 -3.27
CA SER A 31 -14.65 -7.42 -3.13
C SER A 31 -15.28 -7.92 -1.84
N LEU A 32 -15.87 -9.12 -1.89
CA LEU A 32 -16.31 -9.83 -0.69
C LEU A 32 -15.08 -10.03 0.21
N SER A 33 -15.10 -9.42 1.39
CA SER A 33 -14.16 -9.76 2.45
C SER A 33 -14.43 -11.19 2.95
N LEU A 34 -13.45 -11.79 3.62
CA LEU A 34 -13.58 -13.15 4.20
C LEU A 34 -14.73 -13.25 5.22
N THR A 35 -15.22 -12.13 5.76
CA THR A 35 -16.36 -12.06 6.69
C THR A 35 -17.72 -12.00 5.99
N GLY A 36 -17.76 -11.97 4.66
CA GLY A 36 -19.00 -11.87 3.88
C GLY A 36 -19.52 -10.44 3.71
N GLU A 37 -18.78 -9.44 4.19
CA GLU A 37 -19.13 -8.03 4.04
C GLU A 37 -18.47 -7.45 2.78
N LEU A 38 -19.24 -6.66 2.01
CA LEU A 38 -18.74 -5.92 0.86
C LEU A 38 -17.78 -4.83 1.34
N ALA A 39 -16.47 -5.05 1.16
CA ALA A 39 -15.46 -4.04 1.42
C ALA A 39 -15.05 -3.39 0.09
N ARG A 40 -15.09 -2.05 0.05
CA ARG A 40 -14.46 -1.30 -1.04
C ARG A 40 -12.94 -1.45 -0.96
N PHE A 41 -12.26 -1.26 -2.08
CA PHE A 41 -10.80 -1.16 -2.07
C PHE A 41 -10.30 0.16 -1.47
N PHE A 42 -9.03 0.13 -1.07
CA PHE A 42 -8.27 1.27 -0.60
C PHE A 42 -8.21 2.35 -1.69
N ASN A 43 -8.53 3.58 -1.30
CA ASN A 43 -8.49 4.75 -2.13
C ASN A 43 -7.41 5.71 -1.60
N PRO A 44 -6.23 5.79 -2.24
CA PRO A 44 -5.12 6.64 -1.76
C PRO A 44 -5.45 8.15 -1.74
N ARG A 45 -6.56 8.58 -2.36
CA ARG A 45 -7.00 10.00 -2.31
C ARG A 45 -7.77 10.35 -1.04
N THR A 46 -8.37 9.37 -0.37
CA THR A 46 -9.28 9.59 0.76
C THR A 46 -8.92 8.77 2.00
N ASP A 47 -8.17 7.68 1.82
CA ASP A 47 -7.79 6.76 2.88
C ASP A 47 -6.35 6.98 3.32
N ILE A 48 -6.13 6.84 4.63
CA ILE A 48 -4.80 6.95 5.23
C ILE A 48 -4.17 5.56 5.23
N TRP A 49 -2.99 5.41 4.60
CA TRP A 49 -2.32 4.12 4.45
C TRP A 49 -2.10 3.41 5.79
N SER A 50 -1.58 4.13 6.79
CA SER A 50 -1.27 3.60 8.12
C SER A 50 -2.49 3.15 8.94
N GLN A 51 -3.71 3.51 8.53
CA GLN A 51 -4.94 3.00 9.13
C GLN A 51 -5.33 1.62 8.59
N HIS A 52 -4.98 1.33 7.33
CA HIS A 52 -5.39 0.11 6.63
C HIS A 52 -4.28 -0.92 6.51
N PHE A 53 -3.02 -0.50 6.60
CA PHE A 53 -1.86 -1.35 6.41
C PHE A 53 -0.76 -1.05 7.44
N ARG A 54 -0.06 -2.10 7.84
CA ARG A 54 1.18 -2.05 8.61
C ARG A 54 2.28 -2.76 7.84
N ILE A 55 3.51 -2.29 7.98
CA ILE A 55 4.68 -2.98 7.45
C ILE A 55 5.29 -3.79 8.60
N VAL A 56 5.52 -5.08 8.38
CA VAL A 56 6.13 -6.00 9.36
C VAL A 56 7.19 -6.79 8.63
N GLY A 57 8.45 -6.38 8.78
CA GLY A 57 9.51 -6.85 7.88
C GLY A 57 9.14 -6.48 6.44
N GLU A 58 9.35 -7.38 5.50
CA GLU A 58 9.04 -7.19 4.07
C GLU A 58 7.54 -7.32 3.71
N LEU A 59 6.71 -7.64 4.70
CA LEU A 59 5.28 -7.86 4.52
C LEU A 59 4.47 -6.58 4.72
N ILE A 60 3.48 -6.37 3.86
CA ILE A 60 2.40 -5.39 4.04
C ILE A 60 1.20 -6.14 4.62
N VAL A 61 0.99 -5.97 5.92
CA VAL A 61 -0.07 -6.61 6.70
C VAL A 61 -1.31 -5.71 6.70
N PRO A 62 -2.45 -6.17 6.15
CA PRO A 62 -3.70 -5.42 6.24
C PRO A 62 -4.25 -5.45 7.67
N THR A 63 -4.77 -4.31 8.14
CA THR A 63 -5.34 -4.15 9.50
C THR A 63 -6.84 -3.90 9.49
N THR A 64 -7.46 -3.88 8.31
CA THR A 64 -8.89 -3.59 8.11
C THR A 64 -9.43 -4.40 6.93
N ALA A 65 -10.75 -4.59 6.85
CA ALA A 65 -11.40 -5.27 5.72
C ALA A 65 -11.10 -4.62 4.35
N ILE A 66 -10.96 -3.29 4.30
CA ILE A 66 -10.52 -2.54 3.11
C ILE A 66 -9.08 -2.95 2.74
N GLY A 67 -8.20 -2.98 3.74
CA GLY A 67 -6.82 -3.42 3.58
C GLY A 67 -6.74 -4.86 3.10
N GLU A 68 -7.52 -5.77 3.68
CA GLU A 68 -7.54 -7.20 3.33
C GLU A 68 -8.03 -7.41 1.89
N ALA A 69 -9.15 -6.78 1.53
CA ALA A 69 -9.68 -6.83 0.17
C ALA A 69 -8.66 -6.29 -0.85
N THR A 70 -7.94 -5.22 -0.49
CA THR A 70 -6.91 -4.62 -1.34
C THR A 70 -5.66 -5.52 -1.42
N GLU A 71 -5.11 -5.98 -0.30
CA GLU A 71 -3.92 -6.82 -0.28
C GLU A 71 -4.15 -8.10 -1.09
N ARG A 72 -5.30 -8.74 -0.92
CA ARG A 72 -5.67 -9.98 -1.62
C ARG A 72 -5.75 -9.81 -3.12
N ILE A 73 -6.33 -8.71 -3.59
CA ILE A 73 -6.53 -8.46 -5.03
C ILE A 73 -5.26 -7.95 -5.68
N PHE A 74 -4.49 -7.12 -4.99
CA PHE A 74 -3.26 -6.53 -5.51
C PHE A 74 -2.03 -7.39 -5.22
N GLN A 75 -2.19 -8.46 -4.45
CA GLN A 75 -1.16 -9.41 -4.02
C GLN A 75 0.12 -8.68 -3.62
N PHE A 76 0.04 -7.87 -2.56
CA PHE A 76 1.18 -7.06 -2.13
C PHE A 76 2.36 -7.91 -1.67
N ASN A 77 2.08 -9.13 -1.19
CA ASN A 77 3.06 -10.00 -0.58
C ASN A 77 3.41 -11.23 -1.45
N THR A 78 3.43 -11.10 -2.79
CA THR A 78 4.05 -12.15 -3.62
C THR A 78 5.53 -12.28 -3.26
N PRO A 79 6.12 -13.50 -3.38
CA PRO A 79 7.52 -13.73 -3.03
C PRO A 79 8.47 -12.70 -3.65
N GLU A 80 8.31 -12.43 -4.95
CA GLU A 80 9.16 -11.49 -5.69
C GLU A 80 9.08 -10.05 -5.13
N ARG A 81 7.90 -9.62 -4.66
CA ARG A 81 7.71 -8.28 -4.07
C ARG A 81 8.22 -8.19 -2.65
N CYS A 82 8.14 -9.28 -1.90
CA CYS A 82 8.75 -9.42 -0.59
C CYS A 82 10.27 -9.35 -0.70
N GLU A 83 10.87 -10.06 -1.67
CA GLU A 83 12.31 -10.01 -1.94
C GLU A 83 12.77 -8.60 -2.36
N GLU A 84 12.03 -7.93 -3.26
CA GLU A 84 12.32 -6.55 -3.65
C GLU A 84 12.29 -5.60 -2.44
N ARG A 85 11.23 -5.68 -1.61
CA ARG A 85 11.13 -4.86 -0.39
C ARG A 85 12.25 -5.14 0.59
N TRP A 86 12.58 -6.40 0.81
CA TRP A 86 13.69 -6.77 1.68
C TRP A 86 14.99 -6.12 1.19
N GLY A 87 15.27 -6.18 -0.12
CA GLY A 87 16.42 -5.49 -0.71
C GLY A 87 16.39 -3.98 -0.47
N LEU A 88 15.24 -3.33 -0.60
CA LEU A 88 15.08 -1.91 -0.31
C LEU A 88 15.24 -1.57 1.18
N GLN A 89 14.80 -2.45 2.08
CA GLN A 89 14.95 -2.29 3.53
C GLN A 89 16.41 -2.39 3.96
N VAL A 90 17.16 -3.35 3.41
CA VAL A 90 18.61 -3.47 3.62
C VAL A 90 19.34 -2.18 3.20
N LEU A 91 18.84 -1.52 2.15
CA LEU A 91 19.36 -0.23 1.68
C LEU A 91 18.80 0.99 2.42
N ASN A 92 17.97 0.81 3.46
CA ASN A 92 17.25 1.86 4.19
C ASN A 92 16.40 2.77 3.28
N ARG A 93 15.88 2.21 2.18
CA ARG A 93 15.00 2.89 1.20
C ARG A 93 13.53 2.49 1.35
N PHE A 94 13.23 1.60 2.29
CA PHE A 94 11.87 1.17 2.61
C PHE A 94 11.76 0.92 4.12
N PRO A 95 10.64 1.31 4.78
CA PRO A 95 10.46 1.12 6.22
C PRO A 95 10.31 -0.36 6.59
N THR A 96 10.68 -0.72 7.82
CA THR A 96 10.62 -2.10 8.35
C THR A 96 9.55 -2.31 9.43
N GLY A 97 9.00 -1.21 9.99
CA GLY A 97 7.98 -1.20 11.03
C GLY A 97 7.80 0.18 11.65
#